data_AF-A0A653ARS3-F1
#
_entry.id   AF-A0A653ARS3-F1
#
_cell.length_a   1.000
_cell.length_b   1.000
_cell.length_c   1.000
_cell.angle_alpha   90.00
_cell.angle_beta   90.00
_cell.angle_gamma   90.00
#
_symmetry.space_group_name_H-M   'P 1'
#
loop_
_entity.id
_entity.type
_entity.pdbx_description
1 polymer ?
#
loop_
_entity_poly.entity_id
_entity_poly.type
_entity_poly.pdbx_seq_one_letter_code
_entity_poly.pdbx_strand_id
1 'polypeptide(L)'
;MQENILSELKFVGLEKSRMEIRVEIKDNFNERGFDEVTFFISTNPGEPLMPLEKVLSGGELSRIMLALKCVFAEKDKIPTLIFDEIDTGISGAVAQRVGEKMYQLSNTHQIICITHLPQIAVLSDYHYFVMKKVNNNKTFTEIKVLLKEEKEIEISKMLSGDEVTEATLNNVREMIKLSDLKKIEIKNK
;
A
#
# COMPACT_ATOMS: atom_id res chain seq x y z
N MET A 1 15.70 14.70 -2.35
CA MET A 1 14.84 14.01 -1.35
C MET A 1 13.39 14.41 -1.50
N GLN A 2 13.03 15.69 -1.27
CA GLN A 2 11.64 16.16 -1.40
C GLN A 2 11.02 15.87 -2.77
N GLU A 3 11.74 16.09 -3.86
CA GLU A 3 11.27 15.79 -5.23
C GLU A 3 10.97 14.30 -5.44
N ASN A 4 11.82 13.41 -4.91
CA ASN A 4 11.59 11.96 -4.99
C ASN A 4 10.33 11.57 -4.22
N ILE A 5 10.12 12.15 -3.04
CA ILE A 5 8.91 11.89 -2.24
C ILE A 5 7.66 12.37 -2.99
N LEU A 6 7.69 13.58 -3.58
CA LEU A 6 6.57 14.09 -4.38
C LEU A 6 6.30 13.22 -5.62
N SER A 7 7.34 12.70 -6.27
CA SER A 7 7.20 11.74 -7.37
C SER A 7 6.48 10.46 -6.93
N GLU A 8 6.87 9.91 -5.78
CA GLU A 8 6.25 8.71 -5.21
C GLU A 8 4.80 8.97 -4.77
N LEU A 9 4.54 10.11 -4.12
CA LEU A 9 3.19 10.54 -3.74
C LEU A 9 2.27 10.66 -4.96
N LYS A 10 2.76 11.26 -6.04
CA LYS A 10 2.03 11.34 -7.31
C LYS A 10 1.72 9.95 -7.86
N PHE A 11 2.68 9.03 -7.81
CA PHE A 11 2.49 7.67 -8.31
C PHE A 11 1.37 6.93 -7.55
N VAL A 12 1.29 7.09 -6.22
CA VAL A 12 0.26 6.46 -5.38
C VAL A 12 -1.07 7.22 -5.34
N GLY A 13 -1.29 8.17 -6.26
CA GLY A 13 -2.57 8.87 -6.43
C GLY A 13 -2.73 10.18 -5.65
N LEU A 14 -1.65 10.68 -5.03
CA LEU A 14 -1.62 11.98 -4.35
C LEU A 14 -0.96 13.04 -5.24
N GLU A 15 -1.44 13.14 -6.49
CA GLU A 15 -0.81 13.95 -7.56
C GLU A 15 -0.75 15.44 -7.27
N LYS A 16 -1.70 15.94 -6.45
CA LYS A 16 -1.83 17.34 -6.07
C LYS A 16 -1.21 17.65 -4.72
N SER A 17 -0.51 16.68 -4.13
CA SER A 17 0.11 16.88 -2.83
C SER A 17 1.23 17.91 -2.91
N ARG A 18 1.36 18.67 -1.83
CA ARG A 18 2.49 19.58 -1.60
C ARG A 18 3.21 19.13 -0.35
N MET A 19 4.52 19.27 -0.36
CA MET A 19 5.37 18.88 0.75
C MET A 19 6.44 19.94 0.98
N GLU A 20 6.75 20.19 2.24
CA GLU A 20 7.83 21.06 2.68
C GLU A 20 8.54 20.42 3.86
N ILE A 21 9.87 20.39 3.84
CA ILE A 21 10.69 19.99 5.00
C ILE A 21 11.16 21.27 5.66
N ARG A 22 10.68 21.52 6.88
CA ARG A 22 11.08 22.70 7.67
C ARG A 22 12.12 22.29 8.70
N VAL A 23 13.13 23.13 8.84
CA VAL A 23 14.18 23.01 9.85
C VAL A 23 14.10 24.24 10.73
N GLU A 24 13.74 24.04 12.00
CA GLU A 24 13.62 25.11 12.98
C GLU A 24 14.74 24.98 14.02
N ILE A 25 15.42 26.08 14.31
CA ILE A 25 16.40 26.13 15.41
C ILE A 25 15.61 26.31 16.71
N LYS A 26 15.81 25.40 17.67
CA LYS A 26 15.24 25.46 19.01
C LYS A 26 16.24 26.05 20.00
N ASP A 27 15.71 26.68 21.04
CA ASP A 27 16.53 27.27 22.12
C ASP A 27 17.23 26.21 22.99
N ASN A 28 16.67 25.00 23.06
CA ASN A 28 17.21 23.89 23.84
C ASN A 28 17.83 22.84 22.92
N PHE A 29 19.07 22.42 23.21
CA PHE A 29 19.68 21.29 22.52
C PHE A 29 19.30 19.96 23.16
N ASN A 30 19.29 18.91 22.34
CA ASN A 30 19.28 17.53 22.79
C ASN A 30 20.42 16.76 22.10
N GLU A 31 20.47 15.45 22.29
CA GLU A 31 21.45 14.55 21.67
C GLU A 31 21.50 14.60 20.12
N ARG A 32 20.49 15.21 19.48
CA ARG A 32 20.39 15.41 18.02
C ARG A 32 20.75 16.83 17.56
N GLY A 33 21.07 17.75 18.49
CA GLY A 33 21.41 19.15 18.20
C GLY A 33 20.29 20.14 18.53
N PHE A 34 20.34 21.31 17.89
CA PHE A 34 19.36 22.40 18.05
C PHE A 34 18.29 22.40 16.94
N ASP A 35 18.50 21.65 15.86
CA ASP A 35 17.62 21.62 14.71
C ASP A 35 16.45 20.65 14.93
N GLU A 36 15.22 21.13 14.82
CA GLU A 36 14.01 20.33 14.70
C GLU A 36 13.60 20.25 13.24
N VAL A 37 13.58 19.02 12.68
CA VAL A 37 13.19 18.77 11.29
C VAL A 37 11.77 18.23 11.25
N THR A 38 10.85 18.97 10.62
CA THR A 38 9.43 18.61 10.54
C THR A 38 8.97 18.51 9.09
N PHE A 39 8.27 17.42 8.79
CA PHE A 39 7.73 17.13 7.46
C PHE A 39 6.31 17.69 7.40
N PHE A 40 6.10 18.70 6.56
CA PHE A 40 4.79 19.28 6.29
C PHE A 40 4.23 18.75 4.99
N ILE A 41 2.95 18.38 4.98
CA ILE A 41 2.24 17.87 3.82
C ILE A 41 0.83 18.44 3.73
N SER A 42 0.33 18.54 2.50
CA SER A 42 -1.03 18.89 2.14
C SER A 42 -1.43 17.94 1.02
N THR A 43 -2.47 17.14 1.20
CA THR A 43 -2.89 16.14 0.20
C THR A 43 -3.80 16.74 -0.86
N ASN A 44 -4.58 17.77 -0.50
CA ASN A 44 -5.55 18.40 -1.38
C ASN A 44 -5.24 19.88 -1.68
N PRO A 45 -5.52 20.36 -2.91
CA PRO A 45 -5.50 21.79 -3.20
C PRO A 45 -6.46 22.56 -2.30
N GLY A 46 -6.02 23.71 -1.80
CA GLY A 46 -6.82 24.56 -0.91
C GLY A 46 -6.67 24.21 0.58
N GLU A 47 -6.09 23.05 0.92
CA GLU A 47 -5.74 22.74 2.31
C GLU A 47 -4.37 23.33 2.70
N PRO A 48 -4.20 23.74 3.98
CA PRO A 48 -2.92 24.21 4.47
C PRO A 48 -1.90 23.07 4.54
N LEU A 49 -0.61 23.42 4.46
CA LEU A 49 0.46 22.52 4.84
C LEU A 49 0.40 22.28 6.35
N MET A 50 0.28 21.02 6.75
CA MET A 50 0.24 20.61 8.15
C MET A 50 1.37 19.61 8.44
N PRO A 51 1.87 19.54 9.68
CA PRO A 51 2.78 18.47 10.08
C PRO A 51 2.18 17.11 9.74
N LEU A 52 3.00 16.16 9.28
CA LEU A 52 2.57 14.81 8.88
C LEU A 52 1.76 14.09 9.98
N GLU A 53 2.11 14.32 11.23
CA GLU A 53 1.41 13.83 12.44
C GLU A 53 -0.03 14.35 12.59
N LYS A 54 -0.40 15.45 11.91
CA LYS A 54 -1.74 16.04 11.93
C LYS A 54 -2.59 15.65 10.71
N VAL A 55 -2.09 14.78 9.83
CA VAL A 55 -2.87 14.25 8.70
C VAL A 55 -3.93 13.27 9.22
N LEU A 56 -5.20 13.53 8.92
CA LEU A 56 -6.33 12.92 9.63
C LEU A 56 -6.87 11.64 9.00
N SER A 57 -6.67 11.36 7.71
CA SER A 57 -7.21 10.14 7.08
C SER A 57 -6.21 8.99 7.11
N GLY A 58 -6.64 7.83 7.62
CA GLY A 58 -5.79 6.63 7.76
C GLY A 58 -5.24 6.15 6.42
N GLY A 59 -6.09 6.10 5.39
CA GLY A 59 -5.69 5.67 4.05
C GLY A 59 -4.71 6.59 3.34
N GLU A 60 -4.86 7.92 3.45
CA GLU A 60 -3.86 8.84 2.89
C GLU A 60 -2.54 8.73 3.65
N LEU A 61 -2.57 8.64 4.98
CA LEU A 61 -1.38 8.46 5.79
C LEU A 61 -0.63 7.18 5.41
N SER A 62 -1.33 6.05 5.26
CA SER A 62 -0.75 4.77 4.81
C SER A 62 -0.07 4.91 3.44
N ARG A 63 -0.69 5.62 2.49
CA ARG A 63 -0.08 5.89 1.17
C ARG A 63 1.12 6.84 1.23
N ILE A 64 1.06 7.87 2.08
CA ILE A 64 2.21 8.76 2.32
C ILE A 64 3.36 7.97 2.91
N MET A 65 3.09 7.09 3.88
CA MET A 65 4.11 6.23 4.48
C MET A 65 4.69 5.26 3.46
N LEU A 66 3.88 4.66 2.59
CA LEU A 66 4.38 3.84 1.48
C LEU A 66 5.35 4.63 0.59
N ALA A 67 4.97 5.85 0.17
CA ALA A 67 5.81 6.71 -0.66
C ALA A 67 7.15 7.05 0.04
N LEU A 68 7.11 7.40 1.33
CA LEU A 68 8.31 7.65 2.12
C LEU A 68 9.18 6.39 2.22
N LYS A 69 8.59 5.23 2.51
CA LYS A 69 9.31 3.95 2.62
C LYS A 69 9.94 3.55 1.29
N CYS A 70 9.31 3.80 0.15
CA CYS A 70 9.93 3.60 -1.16
C CYS A 70 11.18 4.47 -1.36
N VAL A 71 11.17 5.73 -0.92
CA VAL A 71 12.35 6.61 -1.02
C VAL A 71 13.47 6.22 -0.04
N PHE A 72 13.12 5.70 1.13
CA PHE A 72 14.08 5.35 2.18
C PHE A 72 14.39 3.86 2.32
N ALA A 73 13.89 3.01 1.43
CA ALA A 73 13.94 1.56 1.55
C ALA A 73 15.35 1.02 1.83
N GLU A 74 16.37 1.54 1.14
CA GLU A 74 17.77 1.09 1.31
C GLU A 74 18.35 1.40 2.69
N LYS A 75 17.83 2.44 3.36
CA LYS A 75 18.28 2.88 4.68
C LYS A 75 17.39 2.39 5.80
N ASP A 76 16.24 1.81 5.46
CA ASP A 76 15.33 1.25 6.44
C ASP A 76 15.86 -0.10 6.93
N LYS A 77 15.95 -0.23 8.25
CA LYS A 77 16.44 -1.44 8.91
C LYS A 77 15.30 -2.31 9.42
N ILE A 78 14.06 -1.85 9.30
CA ILE A 78 12.88 -2.58 9.77
C ILE A 78 12.53 -3.64 8.71
N PRO A 79 12.67 -4.94 8.97
CA PRO A 79 12.54 -5.97 7.93
C PRO A 79 11.10 -6.20 7.46
N THR A 80 10.10 -5.83 8.28
CA THR A 80 8.68 -6.13 8.02
C THR A 80 7.83 -4.87 8.18
N LEU A 81 6.97 -4.61 7.20
CA LEU A 81 6.06 -3.48 7.18
C LEU A 81 4.62 -3.98 7.04
N ILE A 82 3.72 -3.39 7.81
CA ILE A 82 2.28 -3.68 7.79
C ILE A 82 1.55 -2.44 7.30
N PHE A 83 0.81 -2.57 6.22
CA PHE A 83 -0.07 -1.53 5.71
C PHE A 83 -1.52 -1.94 5.94
N ASP A 84 -2.25 -1.09 6.67
CA ASP A 84 -3.68 -1.21 6.89
C ASP A 84 -4.39 -0.03 6.23
N GLU A 85 -5.61 -0.26 5.76
CA GLU A 85 -6.47 0.73 5.07
C GLU A 85 -5.83 1.47 3.87
N ILE A 86 -4.75 0.92 3.29
CA ILE A 86 -4.03 1.59 2.19
C ILE A 86 -4.89 1.74 0.92
N ASP A 87 -5.92 0.90 0.80
CA ASP A 87 -6.91 0.88 -0.26
C ASP A 87 -8.11 1.82 -0.04
N THR A 88 -8.16 2.54 1.09
CA THR A 88 -9.25 3.47 1.38
C THR A 88 -9.29 4.64 0.40
N GLY A 89 -10.44 4.82 -0.27
CA GLY A 89 -10.68 5.95 -1.18
C GLY A 89 -9.98 5.86 -2.54
N ILE A 90 -9.46 4.68 -2.92
CA ILE A 90 -8.83 4.45 -4.22
C ILE A 90 -9.45 3.28 -4.97
N SER A 91 -9.28 3.25 -6.29
CA SER A 91 -9.72 2.16 -7.15
C SER A 91 -8.95 2.16 -8.47
N GLY A 92 -9.20 1.15 -9.31
CA GLY A 92 -8.68 1.09 -10.68
C GLY A 92 -7.15 1.24 -10.77
N ALA A 93 -6.69 2.16 -11.63
CA ALA A 93 -5.28 2.38 -11.88
C ALA A 93 -4.50 2.83 -10.63
N VAL A 94 -5.12 3.58 -9.71
CA VAL A 94 -4.44 4.04 -8.49
C VAL A 94 -4.20 2.86 -7.55
N ALA A 95 -5.20 1.98 -7.37
CA ALA A 95 -5.04 0.75 -6.57
C ALA A 95 -3.95 -0.17 -7.15
N GLN A 96 -3.90 -0.31 -8.47
CA GLN A 96 -2.83 -1.06 -9.14
C GLN A 96 -1.45 -0.47 -8.84
N ARG A 97 -1.27 0.85 -9.00
CA ARG A 97 0.00 1.54 -8.70
C ARG A 97 0.43 1.37 -7.24
N VAL A 98 -0.51 1.44 -6.30
CA VAL A 98 -0.24 1.18 -4.87
C VAL A 98 0.26 -0.25 -4.67
N GLY A 99 -0.40 -1.24 -5.28
CA GLY A 99 0.06 -2.63 -5.27
C GLY A 99 1.46 -2.79 -5.87
N GLU A 100 1.76 -2.11 -6.98
CA GLU A 100 3.07 -2.16 -7.64
C GLU A 100 4.17 -1.61 -6.72
N LYS A 101 3.89 -0.53 -5.99
CA LYS A 101 4.84 0.04 -5.01
C LYS A 101 5.06 -0.85 -3.81
N MET A 102 4.00 -1.49 -3.30
CA MET A 102 4.15 -2.50 -2.25
C MET A 102 4.99 -3.68 -2.73
N TYR A 103 4.81 -4.14 -3.97
CA TYR A 103 5.65 -5.19 -4.53
C TYR A 103 7.11 -4.74 -4.78
N GLN A 104 7.31 -3.50 -5.23
CA GLN A 104 8.66 -2.94 -5.34
C GLN A 104 9.38 -2.97 -3.98
N LEU A 105 8.69 -2.56 -2.91
CA LEU A 105 9.23 -2.57 -1.56
C LEU A 105 9.41 -4.00 -1.02
N SER A 106 8.59 -4.96 -1.47
CA SER A 106 8.67 -6.35 -1.02
C SER A 106 9.92 -7.08 -1.50
N ASN A 107 10.67 -6.51 -2.45
CA ASN A 107 11.96 -7.06 -2.89
C ASN A 107 13.05 -6.94 -1.81
N THR A 108 12.90 -6.02 -0.85
CA THR A 108 13.86 -5.80 0.24
C THR A 108 13.24 -5.97 1.62
N HIS A 109 11.91 -5.93 1.73
CA HIS A 109 11.16 -5.99 2.98
C HIS A 109 10.05 -7.04 2.90
N GLN A 110 9.61 -7.58 4.03
CA GLN A 110 8.36 -8.32 4.07
C GLN A 110 7.18 -7.34 4.19
N ILE A 111 6.25 -7.38 3.24
CA ILE A 111 5.05 -6.54 3.26
C ILE A 111 3.82 -7.37 3.62
N ILE A 112 3.06 -6.92 4.62
CA ILE A 112 1.75 -7.46 4.98
C ILE A 112 0.72 -6.37 4.70
N CYS A 113 -0.26 -6.66 3.84
CA CYS A 113 -1.34 -5.75 3.50
C CYS A 113 -2.67 -6.46 3.70
N ILE A 114 -3.61 -5.80 4.38
CA ILE A 114 -5.01 -6.19 4.38
C ILE A 114 -5.69 -5.38 3.29
N THR A 115 -6.41 -6.04 2.38
CA THR A 115 -7.09 -5.34 1.29
C THR A 115 -8.34 -6.07 0.84
N HIS A 116 -9.30 -5.29 0.34
CA HIS A 116 -10.48 -5.78 -0.36
C HIS A 116 -10.41 -5.53 -1.87
N LEU A 117 -9.32 -4.92 -2.37
CA LEU A 117 -9.17 -4.58 -3.78
C LEU A 117 -8.44 -5.69 -4.55
N PRO A 118 -9.06 -6.27 -5.60
CA PRO A 118 -8.44 -7.32 -6.40
C PRO A 118 -7.15 -6.82 -7.08
N GLN A 119 -7.08 -5.54 -7.46
CA GLN A 119 -5.91 -4.93 -8.11
C GLN A 119 -4.65 -4.98 -7.23
N ILE A 120 -4.81 -4.90 -5.91
CA ILE A 120 -3.70 -5.03 -4.97
C ILE A 120 -3.43 -6.53 -4.73
N ALA A 121 -4.47 -7.30 -4.47
CA ALA A 121 -4.35 -8.70 -4.10
C ALA A 121 -3.72 -9.58 -5.19
N VAL A 122 -3.89 -9.26 -6.48
CA VAL A 122 -3.25 -10.00 -7.59
C VAL A 122 -1.72 -9.93 -7.54
N LEU A 123 -1.13 -8.81 -7.08
CA LEU A 123 0.31 -8.61 -7.03
C LEU A 123 1.02 -9.34 -5.89
N SER A 124 0.26 -9.88 -4.92
CA SER A 124 0.79 -10.63 -3.77
C SER A 124 1.64 -11.85 -4.20
N ASP A 125 2.74 -12.09 -3.51
CA ASP A 125 3.49 -13.36 -3.59
C ASP A 125 2.73 -14.50 -2.92
N TYR A 126 2.10 -14.21 -1.78
CA TYR A 126 1.24 -15.13 -1.03
C TYR A 126 -0.09 -14.45 -0.75
N HIS A 127 -1.20 -15.12 -1.08
CA HIS A 127 -2.55 -14.63 -0.80
C HIS A 127 -3.13 -15.42 0.35
N TYR A 128 -3.38 -14.75 1.47
CA TYR A 128 -4.04 -15.34 2.65
C TYR A 128 -5.52 -14.96 2.64
N PHE A 129 -6.39 -15.95 2.74
CA PHE A 129 -7.83 -15.78 2.86
C PHE A 129 -8.25 -15.89 4.32
N VAL A 130 -9.00 -14.90 4.79
CA VAL A 130 -9.51 -14.81 6.16
C VAL A 130 -11.00 -15.16 6.14
N MET A 131 -11.39 -16.20 6.87
CA MET A 131 -12.79 -16.65 6.93
C MET A 131 -13.26 -16.84 8.38
N LYS A 132 -14.58 -16.76 8.57
CA LYS A 132 -15.23 -17.09 9.84
C LYS A 132 -15.72 -18.52 9.82
N LYS A 133 -15.46 -19.27 10.89
CA LYS A 133 -15.93 -20.63 11.10
C LYS A 133 -16.70 -20.72 12.40
N VAL A 134 -17.89 -21.32 12.35
CA VAL A 134 -18.72 -21.53 13.54
C VAL A 134 -18.51 -22.96 14.03
N ASN A 135 -18.10 -23.11 15.29
CA ASN A 135 -17.97 -24.40 15.96
C ASN A 135 -18.57 -24.31 17.36
N ASN A 136 -19.47 -25.24 17.74
CA ASN A 136 -20.18 -25.25 19.02
C ASN A 136 -20.80 -23.89 19.40
N ASN A 137 -21.48 -23.26 18.43
CA ASN A 137 -22.11 -21.95 18.58
C ASN A 137 -21.14 -20.79 18.93
N LYS A 138 -19.85 -20.96 18.65
CA LYS A 138 -18.81 -19.92 18.75
C LYS A 138 -18.19 -19.65 17.39
N THR A 139 -17.98 -18.38 17.08
CA THR A 139 -17.34 -17.95 15.83
C THR A 139 -15.84 -17.79 16.05
N PHE A 140 -15.05 -18.43 15.21
CA PHE A 140 -13.61 -18.33 15.16
C PHE A 140 -13.17 -17.76 13.81
N THR A 141 -12.06 -17.03 13.81
CA THR A 141 -11.40 -16.59 12.57
C THR A 141 -10.35 -17.62 12.18
N GLU A 142 -10.41 -18.11 10.95
CA GLU A 142 -9.44 -19.02 10.35
C GLU A 142 -8.75 -18.30 9.18
N ILE A 143 -7.44 -18.52 9.03
CA ILE A 143 -6.63 -17.96 7.95
C ILE A 143 -6.02 -19.12 7.17
N LYS A 144 -6.15 -19.10 5.85
CA LYS A 144 -5.59 -20.10 4.94
C LYS A 144 -4.78 -19.43 3.83
N VAL A 145 -3.62 -19.99 3.50
CA VAL A 145 -2.89 -19.63 2.27
C VAL A 145 -3.61 -20.24 1.08
N LEU A 146 -3.91 -19.42 0.07
CA LEU A 146 -4.54 -19.86 -1.17
C LEU A 146 -3.49 -20.38 -2.16
N LEU A 147 -3.80 -21.52 -2.77
CA LEU A 147 -3.11 -21.98 -3.98
C LEU A 147 -3.49 -21.10 -5.18
N LYS A 148 -2.81 -21.29 -6.31
CA LYS A 148 -3.01 -20.45 -7.51
C LYS A 148 -4.47 -20.46 -7.98
N GLU A 149 -5.07 -21.64 -8.13
CA GLU A 149 -6.44 -21.80 -8.59
C GLU A 149 -7.44 -21.21 -7.58
N GLU A 150 -7.14 -21.34 -6.28
CA GLU A 150 -7.97 -20.76 -5.22
C GLU A 150 -7.86 -19.23 -5.21
N LYS A 151 -6.67 -18.67 -5.47
CA LYS A 151 -6.44 -17.24 -5.66
C LYS A 151 -7.23 -16.72 -6.86
N GLU A 152 -7.23 -17.42 -7.99
CA GLU A 152 -8.04 -17.05 -9.17
C GLU A 152 -9.53 -16.96 -8.84
N ILE A 153 -10.07 -17.96 -8.14
CA ILE A 153 -11.47 -17.98 -7.71
C ILE A 153 -11.76 -16.83 -6.72
N GLU A 154 -10.91 -16.62 -5.72
CA GLU A 154 -11.15 -15.59 -4.71
C GLU A 154 -11.08 -14.18 -5.29
N ILE A 155 -10.08 -13.90 -6.14
CA ILE A 155 -10.00 -12.61 -6.85
C ILE A 155 -11.22 -12.42 -7.77
N SER A 156 -11.75 -13.49 -8.37
CA SER A 156 -12.97 -13.42 -9.18
C SER A 156 -14.16 -12.99 -8.32
N LYS A 157 -14.29 -13.54 -7.11
CA LYS A 157 -15.34 -13.13 -6.17
C LYS A 157 -15.20 -11.69 -5.71
N MET A 158 -13.96 -11.23 -5.48
CA MET A 158 -13.69 -9.82 -5.17
C MET A 158 -14.12 -8.87 -6.31
N LEU A 159 -14.15 -9.34 -7.57
CA LEU A 159 -14.57 -8.54 -8.73
C LEU A 159 -16.07 -8.63 -9.03
N SER A 160 -16.65 -9.83 -9.05
CA SER A 160 -18.03 -10.05 -9.51
C SER A 160 -19.02 -10.45 -8.41
N GLY A 161 -18.58 -10.52 -7.15
CA GLY A 161 -19.37 -11.05 -6.05
C GLY A 161 -19.44 -12.59 -6.09
N ASP A 162 -20.49 -13.17 -5.52
CA ASP A 162 -20.58 -14.63 -5.34
C ASP A 162 -20.74 -15.40 -6.67
N GLU A 163 -21.26 -14.76 -7.72
CA GLU A 163 -21.44 -15.37 -9.03
C GLU A 163 -20.15 -15.25 -9.87
N VAL A 164 -19.36 -16.32 -9.86
CA VAL A 164 -18.15 -16.43 -10.69
C VAL A 164 -18.49 -17.03 -12.04
N THR A 165 -18.37 -16.24 -13.10
CA THR A 165 -18.54 -16.69 -14.49
C THR A 165 -17.21 -17.06 -15.13
N GLU A 166 -17.26 -17.80 -16.25
CA GLU A 166 -16.07 -18.09 -17.06
C GLU A 166 -15.42 -16.79 -17.59
N ALA A 167 -16.22 -15.79 -17.95
CA ALA A 167 -15.72 -14.48 -18.36
C ALA A 167 -14.96 -13.78 -17.23
N THR A 168 -15.48 -13.82 -16.00
CA THR A 168 -14.78 -13.28 -14.81
C THR A 168 -13.46 -13.99 -14.58
N LEU A 169 -13.45 -15.32 -14.60
CA LEU A 169 -12.22 -16.12 -14.42
C LEU A 169 -11.16 -15.81 -15.47
N ASN A 170 -11.58 -15.68 -16.74
CA ASN A 170 -10.66 -15.33 -17.83
C ASN A 170 -10.07 -13.92 -17.64
N ASN A 171 -10.87 -12.95 -17.20
CA ASN A 171 -10.38 -11.62 -16.85
C ASN A 171 -9.36 -11.68 -15.69
N VAL A 172 -9.64 -12.44 -14.64
CA VAL A 172 -8.72 -12.57 -13.49
C VAL A 172 -7.41 -13.24 -13.87
N ARG A 173 -7.46 -14.29 -14.70
CA ARG A 173 -6.25 -14.95 -15.21
C ARG A 173 -5.37 -13.98 -15.98
N GLU A 174 -5.96 -13.13 -16.81
CA GLU A 174 -5.22 -12.09 -17.53
C GLU A 174 -4.67 -11.03 -16.56
N MET A 175 -5.45 -10.59 -15.56
CA MET A 175 -4.98 -9.67 -14.52
C MET A 175 -3.77 -10.23 -13.75
N ILE A 176 -3.80 -11.50 -13.35
CA ILE A 176 -2.69 -12.18 -12.66
C ILE A 176 -1.47 -12.25 -13.58
N LYS A 177 -1.66 -12.68 -14.84
CA LYS A 177 -0.58 -12.78 -15.83
C LYS A 177 0.09 -11.42 -16.09
N LEU A 178 -0.70 -10.36 -16.28
CA LEU A 178 -0.17 -9.00 -16.44
C LEU A 178 0.57 -8.54 -15.19
N SER A 179 0.04 -8.88 -14.01
CA SER A 179 0.68 -8.60 -12.72
C SER A 179 2.02 -9.34 -12.59
N ASP A 180 2.11 -10.60 -13.00
CA ASP A 180 3.35 -11.38 -12.97
C ASP A 180 4.41 -10.79 -13.92
N LEU A 181 4.01 -10.37 -15.12
CA LEU A 181 4.91 -9.65 -16.04
C LEU A 181 5.40 -8.33 -15.42
N LYS A 182 4.50 -7.60 -14.75
CA LYS A 182 4.85 -6.36 -14.05
C LYS A 182 5.82 -6.60 -12.90
N LYS A 183 5.60 -7.67 -12.13
CA LYS A 183 6.49 -8.11 -11.05
C LYS A 183 7.91 -8.43 -11.55
N ILE A 184 8.03 -9.02 -12.74
CA ILE A 184 9.33 -9.27 -13.38
C ILE A 184 9.98 -7.93 -13.79
N GLU A 185 9.22 -7.02 -14.42
CA GLU A 185 9.73 -5.69 -14.78
C GLU A 185 10.28 -4.93 -13.57
N ILE A 186 9.55 -4.96 -12.45
CA ILE A 186 9.94 -4.28 -11.21
C ILE A 186 11.21 -4.89 -10.60
N LYS A 187 11.37 -6.22 -10.64
CA LYS A 187 12.58 -6.91 -10.11
C LYS A 187 13.84 -6.65 -10.93
N ASN A 188 13.69 -6.30 -12.20
CA ASN A 188 14.80 -6.08 -13.12
C ASN A 188 15.26 -4.61 -13.18
N LYS A 189 14.61 -3.71 -12.42
CA LYS A 189 15.02 -2.31 -12.25
C LYS A 189 15.86 -2.15 -10.99
#